data_AF-A0A291DJ68-F1
#
_entry.id   AF-A0A291DJ68-F1
#
_cell.length_a   1.000
_cell.length_b   1.000
_cell.length_c   1.000
_cell.angle_alpha   90.00
_cell.angle_beta   90.00
_cell.angle_gamma   90.00
#
_symmetry.space_group_name_H-M   'P 1'
#
loop_
_entity.id
_entity.type
_entity.pdbx_description
1 polymer ?
#
loop_
_entity_poly.entity_id
_entity_poly.type
_entity_poly.pdbx_seq_one_letter_code
_entity_poly.pdbx_strand_id
1 'polypeptide(L)'
;MFSFFKKEKKPTETPAVPLTAEESQEAEALIANLESQLQAETDIDEQAKLYEALGLAQAKLSRTEEAIDALEKSLQAKKSIGDGYKKLMSLYNAQRAAAARNGDDAKIDYYMDKMEEMRQIAKQLTISGN
;
A
#
# COMPACT_ATOMS: atom_id res chain seq x y z
N MET A 1 3.87 -47.02 -16.57
CA MET A 1 2.83 -46.05 -16.17
C MET A 1 3.53 -44.99 -15.35
N PHE A 2 3.78 -43.82 -15.95
CA PHE A 2 4.57 -42.75 -15.32
C PHE A 2 3.68 -41.94 -14.38
N SER A 3 3.87 -42.09 -13.06
CA SER A 3 3.23 -41.25 -12.06
C SER A 3 4.04 -39.97 -11.87
N PHE A 4 3.71 -38.94 -12.62
CA PHE A 4 4.10 -37.56 -12.35
C PHE A 4 3.11 -36.96 -11.34
N PHE A 5 3.39 -37.08 -10.05
CA PHE A 5 2.63 -36.34 -9.04
C PHE A 5 3.33 -35.01 -8.72
N LYS A 6 2.62 -33.95 -9.09
CA LYS A 6 2.92 -32.54 -8.90
C LYS A 6 3.39 -32.26 -7.48
N LYS A 7 4.58 -31.67 -7.38
CA LYS A 7 5.07 -30.99 -6.17
C LYS A 7 4.39 -29.63 -6.12
N GLU A 8 3.28 -29.53 -5.40
CA GLU A 8 2.68 -28.23 -5.09
C GLU A 8 3.67 -27.45 -4.20
N LYS A 9 4.31 -26.46 -4.80
CA LYS A 9 5.06 -25.44 -4.06
C LYS A 9 4.03 -24.61 -3.32
N LYS A 10 3.84 -24.90 -2.02
CA LYS A 10 3.22 -23.95 -1.10
C LYS A 10 3.90 -22.60 -1.29
N PRO A 11 3.15 -21.48 -1.41
CA PRO A 11 3.76 -20.17 -1.35
C PRO A 11 4.49 -20.10 -0.02
N THR A 12 5.81 -19.96 -0.07
CA THR A 12 6.60 -19.63 1.10
C THR A 12 6.15 -18.22 1.50
N GLU A 13 5.17 -18.13 2.38
CA GLU A 13 4.97 -16.94 3.20
C GLU A 13 6.28 -16.77 3.96
N THR A 14 7.14 -15.89 3.45
CA THR A 14 8.30 -15.41 4.19
C THR A 14 7.76 -14.95 5.53
N PRO A 15 8.15 -15.54 6.67
CA PRO A 15 7.72 -15.02 7.96
C PRO A 15 8.21 -13.58 8.00
N ALA A 16 7.27 -12.64 8.16
CA ALA A 16 7.58 -11.26 8.44
C ALA A 16 8.50 -11.28 9.66
N VAL A 17 9.79 -11.03 9.46
CA VAL A 17 10.73 -10.87 10.57
C VAL A 17 10.14 -9.73 11.40
N PRO A 18 9.77 -9.96 12.66
CA PRO A 18 9.22 -8.89 13.49
C PRO A 18 10.28 -7.79 13.53
N LEU A 19 9.86 -6.57 13.19
CA LEU A 19 10.71 -5.38 13.29
C LEU A 19 11.33 -5.36 14.69
N THR A 20 12.62 -5.09 14.75
CA THR A 20 13.29 -4.88 16.03
C THR A 20 12.71 -3.63 16.70
N ALA A 21 12.88 -3.53 18.02
CA ALA A 21 12.43 -2.35 18.76
C ALA A 21 13.08 -1.06 18.23
N GLU A 22 14.35 -1.15 17.80
CA GLU A 22 15.10 -0.03 17.21
C GLU A 22 14.51 0.38 15.85
N GLU A 23 14.28 -0.56 14.93
CA GLU A 23 13.67 -0.26 13.61
C GLU A 23 12.26 0.31 13.75
N SER A 24 11.50 -0.15 14.76
CA SER A 24 10.17 0.38 15.03
C SER A 24 10.23 1.82 15.54
N GLN A 25 11.16 2.13 16.44
CA GLN A 25 11.39 3.50 16.93
C GLN A 25 11.85 4.45 15.82
N GLU A 26 12.75 4.00 14.96
CA GLU A 26 13.20 4.77 13.79
C GLU A 26 12.04 5.07 12.83
N ALA A 27 11.19 4.09 12.58
CA ALA A 27 10.00 4.28 11.75
C ALA A 27 9.00 5.26 12.39
N GLU A 28 8.81 5.21 13.70
CA GLU A 28 7.98 6.18 14.42
C GLU A 28 8.54 7.60 14.37
N ALA A 29 9.85 7.75 14.58
CA ALA A 29 10.52 9.05 14.46
C ALA A 29 10.41 9.62 13.04
N LEU A 30 10.55 8.75 12.02
CA LEU A 30 10.35 9.14 10.62
C LEU A 30 8.90 9.59 10.36
N ILE A 31 7.91 8.85 10.86
CA ILE A 31 6.49 9.22 10.72
C ILE A 31 6.24 10.60 11.33
N ALA A 32 6.67 10.83 12.57
CA ALA A 32 6.49 12.12 13.25
C ALA A 32 7.16 13.27 12.49
N ASN A 33 8.35 13.02 11.92
CA ASN A 33 9.05 14.01 11.10
C ASN A 33 8.29 14.32 9.80
N LEU A 34 7.79 13.30 9.11
CA LEU A 34 7.01 13.47 7.87
C LEU A 34 5.70 14.22 8.12
N GLU A 35 4.98 13.90 9.21
CA GLU A 35 3.78 14.62 9.62
C GLU A 35 4.07 16.09 9.91
N SER A 36 5.18 16.39 10.59
CA SER A 36 5.61 17.78 10.84
C SER A 36 5.95 18.51 9.55
N GLN A 37 6.58 17.85 8.57
CA GLN A 37 6.86 18.46 7.26
C GLN A 37 5.57 18.74 6.50
N LEU A 38 4.60 17.82 6.52
CA LEU A 38 3.29 17.99 5.87
C LEU A 38 2.49 19.17 6.42
N GLN A 39 2.67 19.53 7.68
CA GLN A 39 1.99 20.71 8.26
C GLN A 39 2.53 22.04 7.71
N ALA A 40 3.80 22.08 7.31
CA ALA A 40 4.45 23.29 6.81
C ALA A 40 4.50 23.35 5.28
N GLU A 41 4.44 22.19 4.61
CA GLU A 41 4.52 22.11 3.15
C GLU A 41 3.22 22.58 2.49
N THR A 42 3.35 23.41 1.47
CA THR A 42 2.23 23.97 0.71
C THR A 42 2.25 23.54 -0.76
N ASP A 43 3.39 23.06 -1.25
CA ASP A 43 3.52 22.54 -2.60
C ASP A 43 2.86 21.16 -2.70
N ILE A 44 1.90 21.02 -3.62
CA ILE A 44 1.10 19.81 -3.78
C ILE A 44 1.97 18.62 -4.23
N ASP A 45 2.99 18.88 -5.06
CA ASP A 45 3.87 17.84 -5.57
C ASP A 45 4.82 17.32 -4.47
N GLU A 46 5.31 18.19 -3.60
CA GLU A 46 6.09 17.80 -2.42
C GLU A 46 5.22 17.12 -1.36
N GLN A 47 4.00 17.61 -1.11
CA GLN A 47 3.03 16.93 -0.25
C GLN A 47 2.77 15.51 -0.74
N ALA A 48 2.64 15.29 -2.06
CA ALA A 48 2.44 13.96 -2.61
C ALA A 48 3.58 12.99 -2.25
N LYS A 49 4.84 13.45 -2.31
CA LYS A 49 6.01 12.63 -1.93
C LYS A 49 6.05 12.37 -0.43
N LEU A 50 5.72 13.37 0.38
CA LEU A 50 5.68 13.24 1.84
C LEU A 50 4.60 12.25 2.29
N TYR A 51 3.40 12.34 1.70
CA TYR A 51 2.32 11.37 1.92
C TYR A 51 2.69 9.96 1.46
N GLU A 52 3.42 9.83 0.34
CA GLU A 52 3.92 8.53 -0.13
C GLU A 52 4.88 7.91 0.90
N ALA A 53 5.87 8.70 1.35
CA ALA A 53 6.83 8.26 2.36
C ALA A 53 6.15 7.90 3.68
N LEU A 54 5.16 8.70 4.10
CA LEU A 54 4.40 8.49 5.33
C LEU A 54 3.65 7.15 5.28
N GLY A 55 2.91 6.91 4.20
CA GLY A 55 2.17 5.67 4.04
C GLY A 55 3.06 4.43 3.95
N LEU A 56 4.23 4.55 3.31
CA LEU A 56 5.22 3.48 3.29
C LEU A 56 5.80 3.18 4.68
N ALA A 57 6.06 4.21 5.50
CA ALA A 57 6.55 4.06 6.87
C ALA A 57 5.48 3.45 7.79
N GLN A 58 4.23 3.93 7.71
CA GLN A 58 3.09 3.37 8.45
C GLN A 58 2.84 1.90 8.09
N ALA A 59 2.98 1.55 6.80
CA ALA A 59 2.84 0.17 6.35
C ALA A 59 3.92 -0.76 6.94
N LYS A 60 5.13 -0.27 7.22
CA LYS A 60 6.16 -1.05 7.93
C LYS A 60 5.71 -1.37 9.35
N LEU A 61 5.12 -0.41 10.04
CA LEU A 61 4.58 -0.58 11.40
C LEU A 61 3.24 -1.32 11.45
N SER A 62 2.79 -1.93 10.34
CA SER A 62 1.49 -2.60 10.24
C SER A 62 0.27 -1.69 10.52
N ARG A 63 0.46 -0.36 10.49
CA ARG A 63 -0.61 0.65 10.62
C ARG A 63 -1.37 0.77 9.31
N THR A 64 -2.12 -0.28 9.00
CA THR A 64 -2.66 -0.51 7.64
C THR A 64 -3.65 0.57 7.21
N GLU A 65 -4.55 1.00 8.10
CA GLU A 65 -5.56 2.01 7.79
C GLU A 65 -4.92 3.38 7.54
N GLU A 66 -4.00 3.79 8.42
CA GLU A 66 -3.23 5.03 8.26
C GLU A 66 -2.41 5.02 6.96
N ALA A 67 -1.75 3.89 6.68
CA ALA A 67 -0.96 3.73 5.47
C ALA A 67 -1.79 3.85 4.20
N ILE A 68 -3.01 3.30 4.19
CA ILE A 68 -3.93 3.43 3.06
C ILE A 68 -4.30 4.90 2.86
N ASP A 69 -4.76 5.58 3.91
CA ASP A 69 -5.17 7.00 3.85
C ASP A 69 -4.03 7.90 3.34
N ALA A 70 -2.81 7.73 3.85
CA ALA A 70 -1.66 8.48 3.40
C ALA A 70 -1.32 8.22 1.92
N LEU A 71 -1.33 6.95 1.47
CA LEU A 71 -1.05 6.61 0.08
C LEU A 71 -2.17 7.08 -0.88
N GLU A 72 -3.43 7.07 -0.45
CA GLU A 72 -4.54 7.66 -1.21
C GLU A 72 -4.36 9.17 -1.37
N LYS A 73 -4.03 9.90 -0.30
CA LYS A 73 -3.73 11.34 -0.35
C LYS A 73 -2.57 11.65 -1.29
N SER A 74 -1.53 10.83 -1.27
CA SER A 74 -0.40 10.94 -2.20
C SER A 74 -0.86 10.85 -3.65
N LEU A 75 -1.62 9.80 -4.01
CA LEU A 75 -2.11 9.61 -5.38
C LEU A 75 -3.14 10.65 -5.81
N GLN A 76 -3.92 11.19 -4.87
CA GLN A 76 -4.84 12.29 -5.12
C GLN A 76 -4.10 13.59 -5.44
N ALA A 77 -3.02 13.88 -4.71
CA ALA A 77 -2.17 15.03 -4.94
C ALA A 77 -1.39 14.90 -6.27
N LYS A 78 -0.75 13.74 -6.49
CA LYS A 78 -0.01 13.43 -7.72
C LYS A 78 -0.11 11.96 -8.07
N LYS A 79 -0.82 11.65 -9.16
CA LYS A 79 -0.92 10.29 -9.69
C LYS A 79 0.47 9.75 -10.06
N SER A 80 0.78 8.56 -9.56
CA SER A 80 2.03 7.86 -9.82
C SER A 80 1.80 6.34 -9.87
N ILE A 81 2.70 5.62 -10.54
CA ILE A 81 2.77 4.13 -10.52
C ILE A 81 4.04 3.64 -9.80
N GLY A 82 4.54 4.46 -8.87
CA GLY A 82 5.74 4.21 -8.08
C GLY A 82 5.53 3.18 -6.96
N ASP A 83 6.34 3.28 -5.91
CA ASP A 83 6.34 2.30 -4.83
C ASP A 83 5.14 2.45 -3.88
N GLY A 84 4.67 3.68 -3.64
CA GLY A 84 3.43 3.95 -2.93
C GLY A 84 2.21 3.32 -3.62
N TYR A 85 2.12 3.44 -4.94
CA TYR A 85 1.07 2.79 -5.73
C TYR A 85 1.08 1.26 -5.55
N LYS A 86 2.26 0.64 -5.68
CA LYS A 86 2.41 -0.82 -5.49
C LYS A 86 2.06 -1.24 -4.08
N LYS A 87 2.48 -0.45 -3.08
CA LYS A 87 2.15 -0.72 -1.68
C LYS A 87 0.64 -0.64 -1.46
N LEU A 88 -0.02 0.41 -1.94
CA LEU A 88 -1.47 0.59 -1.80
C LEU A 88 -2.25 -0.57 -2.44
N MET A 89 -1.85 -1.01 -3.64
CA MET A 89 -2.41 -2.22 -4.27
C MET A 89 -2.28 -3.46 -3.38
N SER A 90 -1.12 -3.64 -2.76
CA SER A 90 -0.91 -4.76 -1.84
C SER A 90 -1.79 -4.66 -0.59
N LEU A 91 -1.98 -3.46 -0.04
CA LEU A 91 -2.81 -3.24 1.14
C LEU A 91 -4.30 -3.48 0.82
N TYR A 92 -4.82 -3.00 -0.31
CA TYR A 92 -6.18 -3.29 -0.75
C TYR A 92 -6.44 -4.77 -0.97
N ASN A 93 -5.50 -5.49 -1.58
CA ASN A 93 -5.64 -6.93 -1.73
C ASN A 93 -5.66 -7.66 -0.39
N ALA A 94 -4.83 -7.24 0.58
CA ALA A 94 -4.83 -7.81 1.92
C ALA A 94 -6.16 -7.55 2.65
N GLN A 95 -6.69 -6.32 2.54
CA GLN A 95 -7.97 -5.94 3.14
C GLN A 95 -9.15 -6.67 2.51
N ARG A 96 -9.16 -6.82 1.18
CA ARG A 96 -10.16 -7.64 0.48
C ARG A 96 -10.11 -9.10 0.93
N ALA A 97 -8.92 -9.67 1.08
CA ALA A 97 -8.76 -11.04 1.57
C ALA A 97 -9.25 -11.19 3.02
N ALA A 98 -9.00 -10.19 3.88
CA ALA A 98 -9.52 -10.15 5.24
C ALA A 98 -11.06 -10.06 5.26
N ALA A 99 -11.65 -9.20 4.42
CA ALA A 99 -13.09 -9.09 4.26
C ALA A 99 -13.73 -10.41 3.81
N ALA A 100 -13.12 -11.09 2.83
CA ALA A 100 -13.59 -12.41 2.38
C ALA A 100 -13.53 -13.48 3.47
N ARG A 101 -12.48 -13.47 4.32
CA ARG A 101 -12.39 -14.38 5.47
C ARG A 101 -13.46 -14.10 6.51
N ASN A 102 -13.86 -12.83 6.65
CA ASN A 102 -14.87 -12.40 7.61
C ASN A 102 -16.30 -12.45 7.06
N GLY A 103 -16.49 -12.78 5.77
CA GLY A 103 -17.80 -12.76 5.10
C GLY A 103 -18.39 -11.37 4.94
N ASP A 104 -17.55 -10.33 4.85
CA ASP A 104 -17.97 -8.94 4.69
C ASP A 104 -18.03 -8.57 3.20
N ASP A 105 -19.13 -8.94 2.54
CA ASP A 105 -19.32 -8.72 1.10
C ASP A 105 -19.22 -7.23 0.71
N ALA A 106 -19.71 -6.33 1.56
CA ALA A 106 -19.63 -4.89 1.33
C ALA A 106 -18.18 -4.40 1.26
N LYS A 107 -17.30 -4.89 2.15
CA LYS A 107 -15.87 -4.56 2.08
C LYS A 107 -15.17 -5.24 0.90
N ILE A 108 -15.61 -6.44 0.49
CA ILE A 108 -15.06 -7.08 -0.70
C ILE A 108 -15.30 -6.20 -1.92
N ASP A 109 -16.54 -5.75 -2.12
CA ASP A 109 -16.91 -4.89 -3.24
C ASP A 109 -16.18 -3.54 -3.17
N TYR A 110 -16.13 -2.91 -2.00
CA TYR A 110 -15.38 -1.68 -1.78
C TYR A 110 -13.92 -1.78 -2.24
N TYR A 111 -13.19 -2.82 -1.82
CA TYR A 111 -11.80 -2.98 -2.22
C TYR A 111 -11.63 -3.45 -3.67
N MET A 112 -12.65 -4.06 -4.28
CA MET A 112 -12.65 -4.34 -5.73
C MET A 112 -12.74 -3.05 -6.54
N ASP A 113 -13.62 -2.13 -6.15
CA ASP A 113 -13.75 -0.83 -6.79
C ASP A 113 -12.45 -0.02 -6.69
N LYS A 114 -11.83 -0.02 -5.50
CA LYS A 114 -10.51 0.59 -5.28
C LYS A 114 -9.42 0.00 -6.18
N MET A 115 -9.43 -1.31 -6.41
CA MET A 115 -8.48 -1.95 -7.33
C MET A 115 -8.71 -1.53 -8.80
N GLU A 116 -9.96 -1.31 -9.21
CA GLU A 116 -10.27 -0.80 -10.54
C GLU A 116 -9.83 0.66 -10.70
N GLU A 117 -10.01 1.52 -9.69
CA GLU A 117 -9.49 2.89 -9.67
C GLU A 117 -7.97 2.90 -9.93
N MET A 118 -7.23 2.04 -9.22
CA MET A 118 -5.79 1.90 -9.39
C MET A 118 -5.43 1.48 -10.82
N ARG A 119 -6.16 0.51 -11.40
CA ARG A 119 -5.98 0.11 -12.79
C ARG A 119 -6.23 1.25 -13.77
N GLN A 120 -7.24 2.09 -13.53
CA GLN A 120 -7.51 3.26 -14.37
C GLN A 120 -6.40 4.31 -14.25
N ILE A 121 -5.84 4.54 -13.06
CA ILE A 121 -4.66 5.40 -12.87
C ILE A 121 -3.49 4.89 -13.70
N ALA A 122 -3.17 3.59 -13.62
CA ALA A 122 -2.09 2.99 -14.39
C ALA A 122 -2.35 3.11 -15.91
N LYS A 123 -3.59 2.89 -16.35
CA LYS A 123 -3.98 3.07 -17.76
C LYS A 123 -3.82 4.51 -18.22
N GLN A 124 -4.26 5.49 -17.43
CA GLN A 124 -4.13 6.91 -17.76
C GLN A 124 -2.66 7.31 -17.91
N LEU A 125 -1.80 6.91 -16.98
CA LEU A 125 -0.38 7.26 -17.00
C LEU A 125 0.40 6.53 -18.11
N THR A 126 0.02 5.29 -18.43
CA THR A 126 0.68 4.52 -19.51
C THR A 126 0.23 4.96 -20.91
N ILE A 127 -1.03 5.39 -21.08
CA ILE A 127 -1.53 5.91 -22.37
C ILE A 127 -1.11 7.37 -22.59
N SER A 128 -1.06 8.19 -21.54
CA SER A 128 -0.62 9.59 -21.64
C SER A 128 0.90 9.76 -21.84
N GLY A 129 1.67 8.68 -21.79
CA GLY A 129 3.13 8.68 -21.99
C GLY A 129 3.58 8.56 -23.45
N ASN A 130 2.67 8.71 -24.41
CA ASN A 130 2.87 8.59 -25.86
C ASN A 130 2.48 9.89 -26.58
#